data_AF-A0A835K0Q1-F1
#
_entry.id   AF-A0A835K0Q1-F1
#
_cell.length_a   1.000
_cell.length_b   1.000
_cell.length_c   1.000
_cell.angle_alpha   90.00
_cell.angle_beta   90.00
_cell.angle_gamma   90.00
#
_symmetry.space_group_name_H-M   'P 1'
#
loop_
_entity.id
_entity.type
_entity.pdbx_description
1 polymer ?
#
loop_
_entity_poly.entity_id
_entity_poly.type
_entity_poly.pdbx_seq_one_letter_code
_entity_poly.pdbx_strand_id
1 'polypeptide(L)' 'MVEISEGQKTHKRGTKGSQGKIQEISEEAAKLKEETNLISRQSAANELKLHLMFQIIKARAENDGVQDALLTHK' A
#
# COMPACT_ATOMS: atom_id res chain seq x y z
N MET A 1 14.32 36.73 35.88
CA MET A 1 15.25 36.32 34.79
C MET A 1 15.51 34.82 34.77
N VAL A 2 15.68 34.16 35.93
CA VAL A 2 15.93 32.71 36.05
C VAL A 2 14.78 31.85 35.52
N GLU A 3 13.53 32.18 35.87
CA GLU A 3 12.33 31.43 35.47
C GLU A 3 12.13 31.38 33.94
N ILE A 4 12.45 32.47 33.24
CA ILE A 4 12.39 32.53 31.77
C ILE A 4 13.41 31.58 31.15
N SER A 5 14.59 31.45 31.76
CA SER A 5 15.64 30.54 31.28
C SER A 5 15.28 29.06 31.47
N GLU A 6 14.57 28.72 32.55
CA GLU A 6 14.12 27.36 32.82
C GLU A 6 12.95 26.96 31.91
N GLY A 7 11.98 27.87 31.73
CA GLY A 7 10.89 27.69 30.77
C GLY A 7 11.38 27.48 29.33
N GLN A 8 12.44 28.19 28.91
CA GLN A 8 13.05 27.97 27.59
C GLN A 8 13.73 26.60 27.46
N LYS A 9 14.36 26.08 28.53
CA LYS A 9 15.01 24.77 28.52
C LYS A 9 13.99 23.63 28.47
N THR A 10 12.90 23.71 29.23
CA THR A 10 11.82 22.72 29.20
C THR A 10 11.10 22.73 27.87
N HIS A 11 10.82 23.91 27.31
CA HIS A 11 10.23 24.05 25.98
C HIS A 11 11.11 23.40 24.90
N LYS A 12 12.40 23.73 24.84
CA LYS A 12 13.35 23.12 23.87
C LYS A 12 13.42 21.59 23.99
N ARG A 13 13.31 21.05 25.22
CA ARG A 13 13.30 19.60 25.44
C ARG A 13 12.00 18.96 24.93
N GLY A 14 10.85 19.60 25.20
CA GLY A 14 9.55 19.19 24.67
C GLY A 14 9.49 19.22 23.13
N THR A 15 10.02 20.28 22.51
CA THR A 15 10.08 20.41 21.05
C THR A 15 10.96 19.34 20.41
N LYS A 16 12.11 19.00 21.01
CA LYS A 16 12.96 17.91 20.50
C LYS A 16 12.27 16.55 20.61
N GLY A 17 11.55 16.31 21.71
CA GLY A 17 10.76 15.09 21.90
C GLY A 17 9.61 14.98 20.90
N SER A 18 8.92 16.08 20.58
CA SER A 18 7.86 16.07 19.57
C SER A 18 8.42 15.91 18.15
N GLN A 19 9.58 16.50 17.84
CA GLN A 19 10.27 16.27 16.56
C GLN A 19 10.66 14.80 16.35
N GLY A 20 11.17 14.12 17.38
CA GLY A 20 11.47 12.69 17.31
C GLY A 20 10.23 11.85 16.97
N LYS A 21 9.11 12.11 17.64
CA LYS A 21 7.84 11.41 17.36
C LYS A 21 7.32 11.66 15.95
N ILE A 22 7.43 12.90 15.45
CA ILE A 22 7.01 13.23 14.07
C ILE A 22 7.90 12.47 13.06
N GLN A 23 9.19 12.35 13.34
CA GLN A 23 10.12 11.60 12.49
C GLN A 23 9.76 10.11 12.47
N GLU A 24 9.52 9.49 13.62
CA GLU A 24 9.09 8.08 13.73
C GLU A 24 7.78 7.82 12.96
N ILE A 25 6.77 8.70 13.13
CA ILE A 25 5.50 8.63 12.40
C ILE A 25 5.75 8.73 10.88
N SER A 26 6.63 9.64 10.45
CA SER A 26 6.93 9.81 9.02
C SER A 26 7.61 8.58 8.43
N GLU A 27 8.50 7.93 9.19
CA GLU A 27 9.18 6.70 8.75
C GLU A 27 8.19 5.53 8.64
N GLU A 28 7.29 5.39 9.61
CA GLU A 28 6.24 4.37 9.58
C GLU A 28 5.25 4.62 8.44
N ALA A 29 4.82 5.87 8.22
CA ALA A 29 3.96 6.24 7.10
C ALA A 29 4.61 5.94 5.74
N ALA A 30 5.93 6.13 5.61
CA ALA A 30 6.66 5.78 4.39
C ALA A 30 6.67 4.26 4.14
N LYS A 31 6.86 3.45 5.19
CA LYS A 31 6.79 1.98 5.09
C LYS A 31 5.39 1.51 4.69
N LEU A 32 4.35 2.01 5.36
CA LEU A 32 2.96 1.69 5.05
C LEU A 32 2.58 2.06 3.61
N LYS A 33 3.08 3.19 3.12
CA LYS A 33 2.88 3.59 1.72
C LYS A 33 3.49 2.59 0.74
N GLU A 34 4.70 2.09 1.02
CA GLU A 34 5.35 1.12 0.15
C GLU A 34 4.65 -0.24 0.16
N GLU A 35 4.25 -0.72 1.35
CA GLU A 35 3.44 -1.94 1.48
C GLU A 35 2.10 -1.81 0.75
N THR A 36 1.44 -0.66 0.87
CA THR A 36 0.19 -0.37 0.16
C THR A 36 0.40 -0.40 -1.35
N ASN A 37 1.47 0.21 -1.86
CA ASN A 37 1.80 0.19 -3.28
C ASN A 37 2.01 -1.24 -3.79
N LEU A 38 2.69 -2.08 -3.02
CA LEU A 38 2.92 -3.48 -3.36
C LEU A 38 1.59 -4.24 -3.44
N ILE A 39 0.73 -4.08 -2.43
CA ILE A 39 -0.61 -4.69 -2.40
C ILE A 39 -1.43 -4.21 -3.59
N SER A 40 -1.45 -2.91 -3.89
CA SER A 40 -2.20 -2.36 -5.03
C SER A 40 -1.75 -2.96 -6.36
N ARG A 41 -0.43 -3.10 -6.58
CA ARG A 41 0.11 -3.74 -7.79
C ARG A 41 -0.31 -5.21 -7.89
N GLN A 42 -0.22 -5.95 -6.78
CA GLN A 42 -0.62 -7.35 -6.75
C GLN A 42 -2.13 -7.51 -6.98
N SER A 43 -2.94 -6.65 -6.39
CA SER A 43 -4.40 -6.64 -6.58
C SER A 43 -4.77 -6.38 -8.04
N ALA A 44 -4.14 -5.42 -8.70
CA ALA A 44 -4.36 -5.16 -10.13
C ALA A 44 -3.98 -6.38 -11.00
N ALA A 45 -2.86 -7.05 -10.70
CA ALA A 45 -2.46 -8.27 -11.38
C ALA A 45 -3.46 -9.42 -11.15
N ASN A 46 -3.98 -9.55 -9.93
CA ASN A 46 -4.99 -10.54 -9.59
C ASN A 46 -6.32 -10.27 -10.30
N GLU A 47 -6.72 -9.01 -10.41
CA GLU A 47 -7.93 -8.61 -11.14
C GLU A 47 -7.86 -9.04 -12.61
N LEU A 48 -6.74 -8.79 -13.29
CA LEU A 48 -6.53 -9.26 -14.67
C LEU A 48 -6.61 -10.79 -14.77
N LYS A 49 -6.02 -11.50 -13.81
CA LYS A 49 -6.07 -12.97 -13.76
C LYS A 49 -7.49 -13.48 -13.56
N LEU A 50 -8.25 -12.88 -12.65
CA LEU A 50 -9.65 -13.23 -12.42
C LEU A 50 -10.50 -12.96 -13.65
N HIS A 51 -10.30 -11.82 -14.31
CA HIS A 51 -11.00 -11.50 -15.55
C HIS A 51 -10.75 -12.57 -16.64
N LEU A 52 -9.49 -12.99 -16.82
CA LEU A 52 -9.15 -14.08 -17.74
C LEU A 52 -9.84 -15.40 -17.33
N MET A 53 -9.81 -15.75 -16.04
CA MET A 53 -10.48 -16.97 -15.54
C MET A 53 -11.99 -16.94 -15.80
N PHE A 54 -12.64 -15.79 -15.62
CA PHE A 54 -14.06 -15.65 -15.94
C PHE A 54 -14.34 -15.80 -17.43
N GLN A 55 -13.50 -15.26 -18.30
CA GLN A 55 -13.63 -15.43 -19.75
C GLN A 55 -13.49 -16.90 -20.18
N ILE A 56 -12.53 -17.62 -19.60
CA ILE A 56 -12.34 -19.06 -19.82
C ILE A 56 -13.59 -19.85 -19.40
N ILE A 57 -14.08 -19.60 -18.17
CA ILE A 57 -15.28 -20.28 -17.66
C ILE A 57 -16.49 -20.02 -18.57
N LYS A 58 -16.64 -18.77 -19.05
CA LYS A 58 -17.71 -18.41 -19.97
C LYS A 58 -17.60 -19.16 -21.30
N ALA A 59 -16.41 -19.17 -21.92
CA ALA A 59 -16.19 -19.89 -23.19
C ALA A 59 -16.54 -21.38 -23.05
N ARG A 60 -16.15 -22.01 -21.93
CA ARG A 60 -16.52 -23.40 -21.62
C ARG A 60 -18.02 -23.58 -21.45
N ALA A 61 -18.70 -22.69 -20.73
CA ALA A 61 -20.15 -22.75 -20.52
C ALA A 61 -20.93 -22.60 -21.84
N GLU A 62 -20.40 -21.83 -22.80
CA GLU A 62 -20.98 -21.62 -24.13
C GLU A 62 -20.56 -22.69 -25.14
N ASN A 63 -19.77 -23.70 -24.74
CA ASN A 63 -19.13 -24.69 -25.61
C ASN A 63 -18.28 -24.08 -26.76
N ASP A 64 -17.74 -22.87 -26.56
CA ASP A 64 -16.83 -22.23 -27.50
C ASP A 64 -15.39 -22.74 -27.29
N GLY A 65 -15.09 -23.88 -27.92
CA GLY A 65 -13.78 -24.52 -27.83
C GLY A 65 -12.63 -23.73 -28.46
N VAL A 66 -12.93 -22.83 -29.42
CA VAL A 66 -11.90 -21.98 -30.05
C VAL A 66 -11.45 -20.90 -29.06
N GLN A 67 -12.41 -20.23 -28.42
CA GLN A 67 -12.10 -19.22 -27.40
C GLN A 67 -11.47 -19.83 -26.15
N ASP A 68 -11.96 -21.00 -25.68
CA ASP A 68 -11.37 -21.69 -24.53
C ASP A 68 -9.89 -22.04 -24.77
N ALA A 69 -9.58 -22.60 -25.95
CA ALA A 69 -8.20 -22.91 -26.33
C ALA A 69 -7.32 -21.65 -26.40
N LEU A 70 -7.82 -20.58 -27.03
CA LEU A 70 -7.09 -19.31 -27.15
C LEU A 70 -6.75 -18.70 -25.78
N LEU A 71 -7.69 -18.74 -24.83
CA LEU A 71 -7.54 -18.12 -23.51
C LEU A 71 -6.75 -18.98 -22.53
N THR A 72 -6.71 -20.30 -22.70
CA THR A 72 -6.03 -21.24 -21.79
C THR A 72 -4.53 -21.40 -22.08
N HIS A 73 -4.08 -21.14 -23.32
CA HIS A 73 -2.68 -21.35 -23.75
C HIS A 73 -1.74 -20.14 -23.57
N LYS A 74 -2.12 -19.11 -22.80
CA LYS A 74 -1.26 -17.95 -22.52
C LYS A 74 -0.30 -18.16 -21.34
#